data_AF-A0A9E4FGB6-F1
#
_entry.id   AF-A0A9E4FGB6-F1
#
_cell.length_a   1.000
_cell.length_b   1.000
_cell.length_c   1.000
_cell.angle_alpha   90.00
_cell.angle_beta   90.00
_cell.angle_gamma   90.00
#
_symmetry.space_group_name_H-M   'P 1'
#
loop_
_entity.id
_entity.type
_entity.pdbx_description
1 polymer ?
#
loop_
_entity_poly.entity_id
_entity_poly.type
_entity_poly.pdbx_seq_one_letter_code
_entity_poly.pdbx_strand_id
1 'polypeptide(L)'
;MIDVDEAMQPDAPVLHDFLRTQGGDSAPDAPTNVASRAEFTLGDVDDGFGEADVVIERDFKTKPVHQGYIEPHACLVSVAADGRATIWSSSQGQFMVRNATAKMTGAKLSEIRAIPAEIGG
;
A
#
# COMPACT_ATOMS: atom_id res chain seq x y z
N MET A 1 19.40 6.31 7.26
CA MET A 1 18.23 6.79 8.02
C MET A 1 17.12 5.78 7.85
N ILE A 2 16.59 5.22 8.94
CA ILE A 2 15.52 4.20 8.90
C ILE A 2 14.29 4.60 9.73
N ASP A 3 14.37 5.72 10.46
CA ASP A 3 13.25 6.28 11.21
C ASP A 3 12.45 7.25 10.32
N VAL A 4 11.12 7.22 10.45
CA VAL A 4 10.21 7.98 9.60
C VAL A 4 10.24 9.47 9.94
N ASP A 5 10.36 9.83 11.22
CA ASP A 5 10.33 11.22 11.68
C ASP A 5 11.60 11.96 11.25
N GLU A 6 12.74 11.26 11.28
CA GLU A 6 14.00 11.73 10.71
C GLU A 6 13.91 11.87 9.18
N ALA A 7 13.28 10.92 8.48
CA ALA A 7 13.19 10.94 7.02
C ALA A 7 12.35 12.11 6.48
N MET A 8 11.45 12.68 7.30
CA MET A 8 10.63 13.82 6.94
C MET A 8 11.31 15.19 7.16
N GLN A 9 12.50 15.22 7.77
CA GLN A 9 13.19 16.48 8.03
C GLN A 9 13.68 17.15 6.73
N PRO A 10 13.70 18.49 6.65
CA PRO A 10 14.09 19.21 5.43
C PRO A 10 15.51 18.90 4.92
N ASP A 11 16.41 18.51 5.81
CA ASP A 11 17.82 18.17 5.53
C ASP A 11 18.05 16.66 5.35
N ALA A 12 16.99 15.84 5.45
CA ALA A 12 17.08 14.41 5.24
C ALA A 12 17.49 14.10 3.79
N PRO A 13 18.38 13.12 3.56
CA PRO A 13 18.68 12.67 2.21
C PRO A 13 17.42 12.18 1.49
N VAL A 14 17.18 12.68 0.29
CA VAL A 14 16.08 12.20 -0.56
C VAL A 14 16.42 10.82 -1.11
N LEU A 15 15.57 9.83 -0.83
CA LEU A 15 15.77 8.46 -1.29
C LEU A 15 15.33 8.22 -2.75
N HIS A 16 14.27 8.91 -3.17
CA HIS A 16 13.66 8.75 -4.49
C HIS A 16 13.48 10.11 -5.17
N ASP A 17 14.30 10.37 -6.18
CA ASP A 17 14.31 11.62 -6.95
C ASP A 17 13.02 11.85 -7.76
N PHE A 18 12.32 10.77 -8.12
CA PHE A 18 11.05 10.79 -8.84
C PHE A 18 9.83 10.97 -7.93
N LEU A 19 9.96 10.81 -6.61
CA LEU A 19 8.82 10.87 -5.70
C LEU A 19 8.41 12.34 -5.49
N ARG A 20 7.11 12.62 -5.56
CA ARG A 20 6.49 13.91 -5.21
C ARG A 20 5.35 13.65 -4.25
N THR A 21 5.21 14.49 -3.22
CA THR A 21 4.08 14.35 -2.28
C THR A 21 2.76 14.47 -3.04
N GLN A 22 1.91 13.45 -2.95
CA GLN A 22 0.55 13.50 -3.50
C GLN A 22 -0.46 13.93 -2.42
N GLY A 23 -1.44 14.75 -2.81
CA GLY A 23 -2.50 15.20 -1.90
C GLY A 23 -2.11 16.40 -1.01
N GLY A 24 -3.12 17.12 -0.54
CA GLY A 24 -2.98 18.38 0.20
C GLY A 24 -2.80 19.59 -0.72
N ASP A 25 -3.35 20.74 -0.31
CA ASP A 25 -3.44 21.95 -1.14
C ASP A 25 -2.09 22.66 -1.38
N SER A 26 -0.97 22.13 -0.83
CA SER A 26 0.33 22.83 -0.81
C SER A 26 1.53 21.89 -0.92
N ALA A 27 1.38 20.72 -1.55
CA ALA A 27 2.48 19.79 -1.75
C ALA A 27 3.59 20.44 -2.63
N PRO A 28 4.87 20.43 -2.19
CA PRO A 28 5.98 20.95 -2.99
C PRO A 28 6.18 20.13 -4.27
N ASP A 29 6.43 20.80 -5.40
CA ASP A 29 6.89 20.13 -6.63
C ASP A 29 8.40 19.88 -6.60
N ALA A 30 8.86 19.21 -5.54
CA ALA A 30 10.25 18.85 -5.33
C ALA A 30 10.34 17.41 -4.82
N PRO A 31 11.46 16.70 -5.11
CA PRO A 31 11.73 15.39 -4.54
C PRO A 31 11.66 15.41 -3.02
N THR A 32 11.02 14.41 -2.44
CA THR A 32 10.72 14.35 -1.00
C THR A 32 10.57 12.91 -0.54
N ASN A 33 10.80 12.65 0.74
CA ASN A 33 10.57 11.36 1.36
C ASN A 33 9.10 11.13 1.78
N VAL A 34 8.24 12.15 1.66
CA VAL A 34 6.80 12.05 1.94
C VAL A 34 6.05 11.65 0.66
N ALA A 35 5.51 10.43 0.61
CA ALA A 35 4.82 9.94 -0.59
C ALA A 35 3.44 10.61 -0.80
N SER A 36 2.66 10.80 0.27
CA SER A 36 1.34 11.41 0.20
C SER A 36 0.88 11.99 1.53
N ARG A 37 0.02 13.02 1.48
CA ARG A 37 -0.74 13.53 2.62
C ARG A 37 -2.24 13.30 2.37
N ALA A 38 -2.88 12.60 3.29
CA ALA A 38 -4.33 12.41 3.33
C ALA A 38 -4.84 12.84 4.70
N GLU A 39 -5.86 13.70 4.71
CA GLU A 39 -6.45 14.25 5.93
C GLU A 39 -7.93 13.85 5.98
N PHE A 40 -8.33 13.24 7.10
CA PHE A 40 -9.70 12.79 7.34
C PHE A 40 -10.17 13.41 8.65
N THR A 41 -11.21 14.24 8.57
CA THR A 41 -11.80 14.91 9.73
C THR A 41 -13.17 14.33 10.00
N LEU A 42 -13.45 14.04 11.27
CA LEU A 42 -14.76 13.59 11.74
C LEU A 42 -15.09 14.31 13.05
N GLY A 43 -16.14 15.12 13.04
CA GLY A 43 -16.53 15.96 14.19
C GLY A 43 -15.74 17.26 14.30
N ASP A 44 -15.93 17.96 15.41
CA ASP A 44 -15.22 19.19 15.77
C ASP A 44 -14.33 18.92 17.00
N VAL A 45 -13.02 19.07 16.83
CA VAL A 45 -12.04 18.80 17.89
C VAL A 45 -12.02 19.94 18.90
N ASP A 46 -12.14 21.19 18.46
CA ASP A 46 -12.03 22.35 19.34
C ASP A 46 -13.21 22.39 20.32
N ASP A 47 -14.42 22.12 19.83
CA ASP A 47 -15.62 21.99 20.68
C ASP A 47 -15.45 20.84 21.69
N GLY A 48 -15.00 19.67 21.22
CA GLY A 48 -14.82 18.49 22.08
C GLY A 48 -13.79 18.70 23.19
N PHE A 49 -12.71 19.42 22.92
CA PHE A 49 -11.73 19.81 23.94
C PHE A 49 -12.28 20.88 24.89
N GLY A 50 -13.10 21.81 24.39
CA GLY A 50 -13.73 22.86 25.20
C GLY A 50 -14.74 22.32 26.22
N GLU A 51 -15.44 21.23 25.90
CA GLU A 51 -16.44 20.59 26.78
C GLU A 51 -15.84 19.58 27.76
N ALA A 52 -14.55 19.23 27.64
CA ALA A 52 -13.94 18.16 28.42
C ALA A 52 -13.60 18.59 29.87
N ASP A 53 -14.06 17.81 30.86
CA ASP A 53 -13.65 17.98 32.26
C ASP A 53 -12.17 17.61 32.50
N VAL A 54 -11.63 16.69 31.69
CA VAL A 54 -10.25 16.19 31.79
C VAL A 54 -9.69 15.91 30.39
N VAL A 55 -8.48 16.42 30.13
CA VAL A 55 -7.72 16.15 28.90
C VAL A 55 -6.51 15.28 29.24
N ILE A 56 -6.29 14.21 28.46
CA ILE A 56 -5.13 13.32 28.58
C ILE A 56 -4.45 13.20 27.22
N GLU A 57 -3.18 13.58 27.17
CA GLU A 57 -2.35 13.49 25.97
C GLU A 57 -1.32 12.36 26.11
N ARG A 58 -1.15 11.56 25.06
CA ARG A 58 -0.24 10.42 25.01
C ARG A 58 0.26 10.19 23.59
N ASP A 59 1.54 9.86 23.47
CA ASP A 59 2.14 9.42 22.21
C ASP A 59 2.28 7.89 22.19
N PHE A 60 1.90 7.28 21.06
CA PHE A 60 2.00 5.84 20.85
C PHE A 60 2.67 5.55 19.51
N LYS A 61 3.66 4.64 19.50
CA LYS A 61 4.33 4.14 18.29
C LYS A 61 4.18 2.63 18.21
N THR A 62 3.55 2.14 17.14
CA THR A 62 3.45 0.71 16.86
C THR A 62 4.66 0.26 16.05
N LYS A 63 5.15 -0.96 16.32
CA LYS A 63 6.26 -1.53 15.56
C LYS A 63 5.75 -2.14 14.26
N PRO A 64 6.53 -2.11 13.16
CA PRO A 64 6.27 -2.93 12.00
C PRO A 64 6.23 -4.41 12.41
N VAL A 65 5.21 -5.12 11.98
CA VAL A 65 5.06 -6.56 12.18
C VAL A 65 4.77 -7.23 10.83
N HIS A 66 5.17 -8.49 10.69
CA HIS A 66 4.82 -9.31 9.54
C HIS A 66 3.78 -10.35 9.99
N GLN A 67 2.76 -10.58 9.16
CA GLN A 67 1.58 -11.40 9.50
C GLN A 67 1.96 -12.86 9.82
N GLY A 68 3.08 -13.33 9.30
CA GLY A 68 3.68 -14.61 9.71
C GLY A 68 2.91 -15.83 9.23
N TYR A 69 2.39 -15.79 8.01
CA TYR A 69 1.69 -16.89 7.36
C TYR A 69 2.49 -18.20 7.39
N ILE A 70 1.82 -19.33 7.60
CA ILE A 70 2.46 -20.66 7.61
C ILE A 70 2.87 -21.04 6.19
N GLU A 71 2.04 -20.71 5.21
CA GLU A 71 2.37 -20.81 3.79
C GLU A 71 2.93 -19.48 3.26
N PRO A 72 4.14 -19.46 2.65
CA PRO A 72 4.65 -18.29 1.95
C PRO A 72 3.85 -17.97 0.68
N HIS A 73 3.89 -16.71 0.23
CA HIS A 73 3.31 -16.35 -1.06
C HIS A 73 3.91 -17.17 -2.21
N ALA A 74 3.06 -17.86 -2.97
CA ALA A 74 3.45 -18.67 -4.10
C ALA A 74 2.46 -18.57 -5.27
N CYS A 75 2.98 -18.79 -6.48
CA CYS A 75 2.14 -18.96 -7.66
C CYS A 75 2.75 -19.94 -8.66
N LEU A 76 1.87 -20.59 -9.42
CA LEU A 76 2.21 -21.37 -10.61
C LEU A 76 1.53 -20.71 -11.81
N VAL A 77 2.30 -20.47 -12.87
CA VAL A 77 1.79 -19.96 -14.13
C VAL A 77 2.05 -20.98 -15.22
N SER A 78 1.00 -21.38 -15.92
CA SER A 78 1.10 -22.19 -17.12
C SER A 78 0.60 -21.39 -18.31
N VAL A 79 1.42 -21.29 -19.35
CA VAL A 79 1.09 -20.57 -20.58
C VAL A 79 1.05 -21.58 -21.73
N ALA A 80 -0.08 -21.66 -22.41
CA ALA A 80 -0.26 -22.52 -23.57
C ALA A 80 0.36 -21.89 -24.83
N ALA A 81 0.57 -22.71 -25.87
CA ALA A 81 1.17 -22.25 -27.13
C ALA A 81 0.34 -21.17 -27.86
N ASP A 82 -0.96 -21.07 -27.57
CA ASP A 82 -1.85 -20.01 -28.07
C ASP A 82 -1.80 -18.72 -27.24
N GLY A 83 -0.91 -18.65 -26.24
CA GLY A 83 -0.73 -17.49 -25.37
C GLY A 83 -1.69 -17.41 -24.18
N ARG A 84 -2.66 -18.35 -24.05
CA ARG A 84 -3.56 -18.36 -22.89
C ARG A 84 -2.83 -18.81 -21.63
N ALA A 85 -3.00 -18.05 -20.55
CA ALA A 85 -2.37 -18.32 -19.28
C ALA A 85 -3.39 -18.80 -18.24
N THR A 86 -3.03 -19.85 -17.48
CA THR A 86 -3.67 -20.16 -16.19
C THR A 86 -2.69 -19.87 -15.06
N ILE A 87 -3.17 -19.13 -14.06
CA ILE A 87 -2.42 -18.74 -12.87
C ILE A 87 -3.10 -19.39 -11.67
N TRP A 88 -2.36 -20.17 -10.91
CA TRP A 88 -2.74 -20.60 -9.56
C TRP A 88 -1.92 -19.79 -8.57
N SER A 89 -2.56 -19.22 -7.56
CA SER A 89 -1.84 -18.41 -6.56
C SER A 89 -2.51 -18.47 -5.20
N SER A 90 -1.71 -18.38 -4.14
CA SER A 90 -2.15 -18.16 -2.75
C SER A 90 -2.64 -16.71 -2.56
N SER A 91 -3.68 -16.30 -3.29
CA SER A 91 -4.18 -14.92 -3.31
C SER A 91 -5.66 -14.86 -2.97
N GLN A 92 -6.02 -13.92 -2.09
CA GLN A 92 -7.40 -13.57 -1.76
C GLN A 92 -8.10 -12.72 -2.85
N GLY A 93 -7.37 -12.30 -3.89
CA GLY A 93 -7.83 -11.34 -4.89
C GLY A 93 -7.60 -11.81 -6.33
N GLN A 94 -8.13 -12.97 -6.72
CA GLN A 94 -7.89 -13.57 -8.04
C GLN A 94 -8.24 -12.65 -9.23
N PHE A 95 -9.26 -11.78 -9.09
CA PHE A 95 -9.60 -10.83 -10.15
C PHE A 95 -8.55 -9.71 -10.29
N MET A 96 -7.99 -9.26 -9.16
CA MET A 96 -6.90 -8.28 -9.17
C MET A 96 -5.62 -8.89 -9.76
N VAL A 97 -5.31 -10.14 -9.43
CA VAL A 97 -4.20 -10.89 -10.06
C VAL A 97 -4.38 -10.94 -11.58
N ARG A 98 -5.56 -11.31 -12.07
CA ARG A 98 -5.85 -11.35 -13.51
C ARG A 98 -5.69 -9.96 -14.15
N ASN A 99 -6.27 -8.93 -13.54
CA ASN A 99 -6.29 -7.59 -14.10
C ASN A 99 -4.89 -6.95 -14.12
N ALA A 100 -4.13 -7.08 -13.04
CA ALA A 100 -2.76 -6.59 -12.95
C ALA A 100 -1.85 -7.31 -13.95
N THR A 101 -1.97 -8.64 -14.05
CA THR A 101 -1.18 -9.42 -15.01
C THR A 101 -1.46 -8.97 -16.45
N ALA A 102 -2.74 -8.85 -16.84
CA ALA A 102 -3.12 -8.36 -18.16
C ALA A 102 -2.56 -6.96 -18.46
N LYS A 103 -2.64 -6.04 -17.49
CA LYS A 103 -2.10 -4.69 -17.64
C LYS A 103 -0.58 -4.68 -17.81
N MET A 104 0.14 -5.53 -17.08
CA MET A 104 1.60 -5.59 -17.15
C MET A 104 2.11 -6.26 -18.42
N THR A 105 1.42 -7.30 -18.91
CA THR A 105 1.86 -8.08 -20.08
C THR A 105 1.27 -7.58 -21.40
N GLY A 106 0.22 -6.76 -21.35
CA GLY A 106 -0.54 -6.36 -22.53
C GLY A 106 -1.51 -7.42 -23.05
N ALA A 107 -1.64 -8.57 -22.37
CA ALA A 107 -2.58 -9.62 -22.73
C ALA A 107 -4.04 -9.18 -22.50
N LYS A 108 -4.98 -9.77 -23.25
CA LYS A 108 -6.40 -9.52 -23.00
C LYS A 108 -6.83 -10.24 -21.73
N LEU A 109 -7.76 -9.64 -20.98
CA LEU A 109 -8.33 -10.28 -19.78
C LEU A 109 -8.92 -11.67 -20.05
N SER A 110 -9.47 -11.88 -21.25
CA SER A 110 -10.04 -13.17 -21.67
C SER A 110 -9.00 -14.26 -21.91
N GLU A 111 -7.72 -13.91 -22.02
CA GLU A 111 -6.61 -14.84 -22.25
C GLU A 111 -5.98 -15.32 -20.93
N ILE A 112 -6.40 -14.75 -19.79
CA ILE A 112 -5.87 -15.08 -18.47
C ILE A 112 -6.97 -15.67 -17.57
N ARG A 113 -6.74 -16.87 -17.07
CA ARG A 113 -7.55 -17.52 -16.03
C ARG A 113 -6.77 -17.52 -14.71
N ALA A 114 -7.19 -16.70 -13.75
CA ALA A 114 -6.66 -16.75 -12.38
C ALA A 114 -7.53 -17.64 -11.50
N ILE A 115 -6.91 -18.62 -10.84
CA ILE A 115 -7.53 -19.59 -9.94
C ILE A 115 -6.91 -19.38 -8.55
N PRO A 116 -7.72 -19.09 -7.52
CA PRO A 116 -7.22 -19.11 -6.15
C PRO A 116 -6.90 -20.54 -5.74
N ALA A 117 -5.69 -20.77 -5.23
CA ALA A 117 -5.35 -22.01 -4.53
C ALA A 117 -5.85 -21.93 -3.08
N GLU A 118 -5.89 -23.06 -2.38
CA GLU A 118 -6.04 -23.06 -0.91
C GLU A 118 -4.93 -22.22 -0.28
N ILE A 119 -5.22 -21.53 0.82
CA ILE A 119 -4.32 -20.54 1.44
C ILE A 119 -3.99 -20.98 2.88
N GLY A 120 -2.71 -21.13 3.20
CA GLY A 120 -2.19 -21.49 4.51
C GLY A 120 -2.07 -20.32 5.50
N GLY A 121 -3.09 -19.45 5.54
CA GLY A 121 -3.11 -18.20 6.31
C GLY A 121 -2.93 -16.96 5.44
#